data_AF-A0A8B0SW23-F1
#
_entry.id   AF-A0A8B0SW23-F1
#
_cell.length_a   1.000
_cell.length_b   1.000
_cell.length_c   1.000
_cell.angle_alpha   90.00
_cell.angle_beta   90.00
_cell.angle_gamma   90.00
#
_symmetry.space_group_name_H-M   'P 1'
#
loop_
_entity.id
_entity.type
_entity.pdbx_description
1 polymer ?
#
loop_
_entity_poly.entity_id
_entity_poly.type
_entity_poly.pdbx_seq_one_letter_code
_entity_poly.pdbx_strand_id
1 'polypeptide(L)'
;MHWSFFSYAINKGNGYIAHYFIVRNQDKTLTSNQFEIRSIWNTDLIPKITGYDYKEENKSVLVYVTQPGNGNWRDVLMLSKLEILDTISNTVLLTGTKAAMSGEDYTYAFDLSAIPEGKYDLTFRATDTFNNSSQLPFRSLIIDNSPPSISFSYEGKPLLSESTVYGLEKHLSSCI
;
A
#
# COMPACT_ATOMS: atom_id res chain seq x y z
N MET A 1 31.16 -32.19 -22.83
CA MET A 1 29.78 -31.65 -22.85
C MET A 1 29.89 -30.16 -22.95
N HIS A 2 29.44 -29.57 -24.06
CA HIS A 2 29.44 -28.13 -24.26
C HIS A 2 28.02 -27.63 -23.94
N TRP A 3 27.87 -26.95 -22.81
CA TRP A 3 26.60 -26.31 -22.45
C TRP A 3 26.57 -24.95 -23.12
N SER A 4 25.81 -24.83 -24.20
CA SER A 4 25.52 -23.53 -24.80
C SER A 4 24.43 -22.84 -23.98
N PHE A 5 24.82 -21.86 -23.17
CA PHE A 5 23.88 -20.95 -22.54
C PHE A 5 23.39 -19.96 -23.61
N PHE A 6 22.12 -20.06 -23.99
CA PHE A 6 21.46 -18.98 -24.73
C PHE A 6 21.04 -17.92 -23.71
N SER A 7 21.73 -16.79 -23.68
CA SER A 7 21.25 -15.59 -23.00
C SER A 7 20.52 -14.70 -24.01
N TYR A 8 19.25 -14.39 -23.73
CA TYR A 8 18.51 -13.35 -24.43
C TYR A 8 18.44 -12.13 -23.51
N ALA A 9 18.95 -10.98 -23.97
CA ALA A 9 18.76 -9.71 -23.29
C ALA A 9 17.42 -9.11 -23.73
N ILE A 10 16.41 -9.18 -22.86
CA ILE A 10 15.10 -8.59 -23.12
C ILE A 10 15.11 -7.18 -22.53
N ASN A 11 15.19 -6.17 -23.40
CA ASN A 11 15.35 -4.78 -22.98
C ASN A 11 14.03 -3.99 -22.96
N LYS A 12 12.96 -4.49 -23.59
CA LYS A 12 11.65 -3.83 -23.67
C LYS A 12 10.56 -4.83 -24.10
N GLY A 13 9.30 -4.52 -23.82
CA GLY A 13 8.14 -5.30 -24.22
C GLY A 13 7.73 -6.33 -23.18
N ASN A 14 6.68 -7.07 -23.50
CA ASN A 14 6.13 -8.08 -22.61
C ASN A 14 5.81 -9.34 -23.42
N GLY A 15 5.97 -10.51 -22.82
CA GLY A 15 5.78 -11.75 -23.54
C GLY A 15 6.26 -12.96 -22.77
N TYR A 16 6.34 -14.07 -23.50
CA TYR A 16 6.77 -15.34 -22.98
C TYR A 16 7.50 -16.16 -24.04
N ILE A 17 8.36 -17.07 -23.59
CA ILE A 17 8.97 -18.11 -24.43
C ILE A 17 8.27 -19.43 -24.12
N ALA A 18 7.61 -19.98 -25.13
CA ALA A 18 7.04 -21.31 -25.10
C ALA A 18 7.98 -22.33 -25.75
N HIS A 19 8.13 -23.48 -25.10
CA HIS A 19 8.83 -24.64 -25.61
C HIS A 19 7.81 -25.70 -25.99
N TYR A 20 7.93 -26.23 -27.21
CA TYR A 20 7.09 -27.31 -27.69
C TYR A 20 7.87 -28.61 -27.64
N PHE A 21 7.31 -29.61 -26.96
CA PHE A 21 7.82 -30.97 -26.93
C PHE A 21 6.83 -31.86 -27.67
N ILE A 22 7.24 -32.33 -28.84
CA ILE A 22 6.43 -33.23 -29.63
C ILE A 22 7.10 -34.59 -29.67
N VAL A 23 6.41 -35.60 -29.14
CA VAL A 23 6.86 -36.99 -29.15
C VAL A 23 5.98 -37.75 -30.13
N ARG A 24 6.61 -38.43 -31.10
CA ARG A 24 5.91 -39.26 -32.08
C ARG A 24 6.52 -40.64 -32.12
N ASN A 25 5.70 -41.67 -32.37
CA ASN A 25 6.22 -42.97 -32.78
C ASN A 25 6.74 -42.89 -34.23
N GLN A 26 7.45 -43.93 -34.68
CA GLN A 26 8.18 -43.93 -35.95
C GLN A 26 7.27 -43.74 -37.17
N ASP A 27 6.07 -44.31 -37.16
CA ASP A 27 5.07 -44.16 -38.23
C ASP A 27 4.17 -42.92 -38.06
N LYS A 28 4.37 -42.13 -36.99
CA LYS A 28 3.63 -40.91 -36.62
C LYS A 28 2.13 -41.12 -36.32
N THR A 29 1.65 -42.35 -36.21
CA THR A 29 0.25 -42.64 -35.86
C THR A 29 -0.08 -42.33 -34.40
N LEU A 30 0.93 -42.36 -33.52
CA LEU A 30 0.85 -41.93 -32.13
C LEU A 30 1.67 -40.66 -31.94
N THR A 31 1.01 -39.57 -31.59
CA THR A 31 1.64 -38.28 -31.31
C THR A 31 1.17 -37.75 -29.96
N SER A 32 2.10 -37.28 -29.14
CA SER A 32 1.86 -36.44 -27.97
C SER A 32 2.45 -35.05 -28.21
N ASN A 33 1.66 -34.02 -27.96
CA ASN A 33 2.09 -32.62 -28.06
C ASN A 33 1.99 -32.00 -26.67
N GLN A 34 3.12 -31.52 -26.16
CA GLN A 34 3.19 -30.75 -24.92
C GLN A 34 3.78 -29.38 -25.23
N PHE A 35 3.26 -28.35 -24.58
CA PHE A 35 3.87 -27.02 -24.61
C PHE A 35 4.08 -26.53 -23.19
N GLU A 36 5.20 -25.87 -22.95
CA GLU A 36 5.60 -25.37 -21.63
C GLU A 36 6.04 -23.92 -21.76
N ILE A 37 5.54 -23.04 -20.89
CA ILE A 37 6.01 -21.66 -20.78
C ILE A 37 7.04 -21.61 -19.66
N ARG A 38 8.30 -21.31 -19.99
CA ARG A 38 9.40 -21.30 -19.00
C ARG A 38 9.88 -19.92 -18.61
N SER A 39 9.62 -18.94 -19.46
CA SER A 39 10.08 -17.58 -19.25
C SER A 39 8.95 -16.65 -19.66
N ILE A 40 8.58 -15.75 -18.76
CA ILE A 40 7.60 -14.69 -18.97
C ILE A 40 8.27 -13.41 -18.49
N TRP A 41 8.05 -12.29 -19.16
CA TRP A 41 8.57 -11.00 -18.75
C TRP A 41 7.54 -9.90 -18.94
N ASN A 42 7.57 -8.93 -18.04
CA ASN A 42 6.76 -7.72 -18.07
C ASN A 42 7.67 -6.51 -17.79
N THR A 43 7.79 -5.60 -18.76
CA THR A 43 8.57 -4.36 -18.62
C THR A 43 7.75 -3.10 -18.84
N ASP A 44 6.62 -3.19 -19.54
CA ASP A 44 5.81 -2.03 -19.93
C ASP A 44 4.40 -2.00 -19.29
N LEU A 45 3.87 -3.15 -18.83
CA LEU A 45 2.54 -3.23 -18.21
C LEU A 45 2.65 -3.04 -16.69
N ILE A 46 3.08 -1.84 -16.29
CA ILE A 46 3.31 -1.48 -14.89
C ILE A 46 1.98 -1.05 -14.25
N PRO A 47 1.69 -1.46 -13.00
CA PRO A 47 0.51 -1.00 -12.28
C PRO A 47 0.48 0.53 -12.15
N LYS A 48 -0.72 1.10 -12.18
CA LYS A 48 -0.95 2.55 -12.12
C LYS A 48 -1.95 2.87 -11.02
N ILE A 49 -1.53 3.63 -10.03
CA ILE A 49 -2.44 4.15 -9.01
C ILE A 49 -3.22 5.30 -9.63
N THR A 50 -4.54 5.14 -9.79
CA THR A 50 -5.39 6.09 -10.52
C THR A 50 -6.07 7.10 -9.59
N GLY A 51 -6.17 6.79 -8.31
CA GLY A 51 -6.69 7.72 -7.30
C GLY A 51 -6.92 7.03 -5.95
N TYR A 52 -7.48 7.79 -5.02
CA TYR A 52 -7.88 7.29 -3.71
C TYR A 52 -9.08 8.08 -3.18
N ASP A 53 -9.84 7.47 -2.27
CA ASP A 53 -10.89 8.11 -1.48
C ASP A 53 -10.54 7.94 0.01
N TYR A 54 -10.41 9.06 0.72
CA TYR A 54 -10.01 9.08 2.12
C TYR A 54 -11.12 9.64 2.99
N LYS A 55 -11.44 8.91 4.06
CA LYS A 55 -12.45 9.26 5.05
C LYS A 55 -11.79 9.48 6.39
N GLU A 56 -11.72 10.74 6.80
CA GLU A 56 -11.09 11.16 8.06
C GLU A 56 -11.84 10.60 9.29
N GLU A 57 -13.18 10.52 9.24
CA GLU A 57 -14.03 10.09 10.35
C GLU A 57 -13.67 8.72 10.93
N ASN A 58 -13.37 7.76 10.04
CA ASN A 58 -13.01 6.39 10.40
C ASN A 58 -11.56 6.04 10.02
N LYS A 59 -10.76 7.05 9.65
CA LYS A 59 -9.37 6.90 9.22
C LYS A 59 -9.19 5.82 8.13
N SER A 60 -10.17 5.67 7.25
CA SER A 60 -10.14 4.64 6.19
C SER A 60 -9.79 5.24 4.83
N VAL A 61 -9.05 4.47 4.02
CA VAL A 61 -8.69 4.84 2.65
C VAL A 61 -9.07 3.71 1.70
N LEU A 62 -9.74 4.06 0.59
CA LEU A 62 -9.81 3.21 -0.59
C LEU A 62 -8.84 3.73 -1.64
N VAL A 63 -8.06 2.84 -2.25
CA VAL A 63 -7.10 3.19 -3.31
C VAL A 63 -7.45 2.41 -4.57
N TYR A 64 -7.45 3.11 -5.70
CA TYR A 64 -7.77 2.58 -7.01
C TYR A 64 -6.49 2.38 -7.81
N VAL A 65 -6.33 1.18 -8.36
CA VAL A 65 -5.14 0.79 -9.12
C VAL A 65 -5.56 0.04 -10.36
N THR A 66 -5.07 0.47 -11.52
CA THR A 66 -5.20 -0.28 -12.77
C THR A 66 -3.93 -1.07 -13.00
N GLN A 67 -4.03 -2.38 -13.21
CA GLN A 67 -2.94 -3.27 -13.65
C GLN A 67 -3.16 -3.59 -15.13
N PRO A 68 -2.48 -2.91 -16.07
CA PRO A 68 -2.59 -3.23 -17.49
C PRO A 68 -2.22 -4.69 -17.74
N GLY A 69 -2.98 -5.36 -18.60
CA GLY A 69 -2.79 -6.78 -18.93
C GLY A 69 -3.06 -7.74 -17.78
N ASN A 70 -3.90 -7.35 -16.81
CA ASN A 70 -4.28 -8.25 -15.73
C ASN A 70 -4.84 -9.57 -16.27
N GLY A 71 -4.38 -10.70 -15.73
CA GLY A 71 -4.74 -12.04 -16.19
C GLY A 71 -3.90 -12.56 -17.37
N ASN A 72 -3.02 -11.73 -17.95
CA ASN A 72 -2.15 -12.18 -19.04
C ASN A 72 -1.29 -13.37 -18.64
N TRP A 73 -1.02 -14.23 -19.63
CA TRP A 73 -0.21 -15.44 -19.51
C TRP A 73 -0.74 -16.43 -18.47
N ARG A 74 -2.06 -16.67 -18.46
CA ARG A 74 -2.76 -17.57 -17.52
C ARG A 74 -2.64 -17.09 -16.07
N ASP A 75 -3.07 -15.86 -15.84
CA ASP A 75 -3.11 -15.21 -14.51
C ASP A 75 -1.74 -15.03 -13.86
N VAL A 76 -0.67 -15.03 -14.67
CA VAL A 76 0.68 -14.76 -14.16
C VAL A 76 0.86 -13.27 -13.93
N LEU A 77 0.40 -12.41 -14.86
CA LEU A 77 0.45 -10.96 -14.64
C LEU A 77 -0.78 -10.50 -13.84
N MET A 78 -0.55 -10.12 -12.60
CA MET A 78 -1.58 -9.58 -11.72
C MET A 78 -0.99 -8.52 -10.79
N LEU A 79 -1.85 -7.68 -10.22
CA LEU A 79 -1.44 -6.87 -9.07
C LEU A 79 -1.18 -7.81 -7.88
N SER A 80 0.02 -7.74 -7.32
CA SER A 80 0.46 -8.59 -6.21
C SER A 80 0.07 -7.97 -4.87
N LYS A 81 0.41 -6.69 -4.68
CA LYS A 81 0.15 -5.98 -3.42
C LYS A 81 0.06 -4.47 -3.60
N LEU A 82 -0.55 -3.84 -2.61
CA LEU A 82 -0.56 -2.40 -2.42
C LEU A 82 -0.17 -2.09 -0.97
N GLU A 83 0.79 -1.19 -0.79
CA GLU A 83 1.38 -0.86 0.50
C GLU A 83 1.32 0.65 0.74
N ILE A 84 1.23 1.05 2.02
CA ILE A 84 1.54 2.43 2.45
C ILE A 84 2.93 2.40 3.06
N LEU A 85 3.78 3.32 2.60
CA LEU A 85 5.13 3.49 3.10
C LEU A 85 5.35 4.92 3.60
N ASP A 86 6.17 5.03 4.63
CA ASP A 86 6.69 6.30 5.11
C ASP A 86 7.98 6.63 4.35
N THR A 87 7.98 7.74 3.62
CA THR A 87 9.15 8.17 2.84
C THR A 87 10.25 8.76 3.70
N ILE A 88 9.98 9.12 4.96
CA ILE A 88 11.00 9.61 5.90
C ILE A 88 11.91 8.44 6.31
N SER A 89 11.31 7.35 6.81
CA SER A 89 12.05 6.16 7.25
C SER A 89 12.28 5.12 6.14
N ASN A 90 11.63 5.28 4.98
CA ASN A 90 11.59 4.31 3.89
C ASN A 90 11.10 2.91 4.33
N THR A 91 10.13 2.88 5.24
CA THR A 91 9.54 1.64 5.78
C THR A 91 8.11 1.43 5.31
N VAL A 92 7.69 0.17 5.16
CA VAL A 92 6.29 -0.17 4.89
C VAL A 92 5.54 -0.14 6.23
N LEU A 93 4.49 0.67 6.30
CA LEU A 93 3.66 0.81 7.49
C LEU A 93 2.46 -0.13 7.45
N LEU A 94 1.78 -0.21 6.29
CA LEU A 94 0.56 -1.02 6.13
C LEU A 94 0.56 -1.74 4.78
N THR A 95 -0.02 -2.93 4.76
CA THR A 95 -0.38 -3.66 3.53
C THR A 95 -1.89 -3.63 3.37
N GLY A 96 -2.37 -3.21 2.20
CA GLY A 96 -3.78 -3.05 1.95
C GLY A 96 -4.49 -4.38 1.78
N THR A 97 -5.78 -4.41 2.08
CA THR A 97 -6.64 -5.56 1.82
C THR A 97 -7.41 -5.33 0.52
N LYS A 98 -7.38 -6.29 -0.39
CA LYS A 98 -8.13 -6.22 -1.66
C LYS A 98 -9.62 -6.21 -1.36
N ALA A 99 -10.29 -5.09 -1.65
CA ALA A 99 -11.72 -4.90 -1.42
C ALA A 99 -12.54 -5.34 -2.64
N ALA A 100 -12.08 -5.02 -3.86
CA ALA A 100 -12.76 -5.38 -5.09
C ALA A 100 -11.78 -5.49 -6.28
N MET A 101 -12.21 -6.14 -7.35
CA MET A 101 -11.49 -6.24 -8.61
C MET A 101 -12.49 -6.37 -9.76
N SER A 102 -12.26 -5.63 -10.85
CA SER A 102 -13.06 -5.69 -12.07
C SER A 102 -12.15 -5.52 -13.29
N GLY A 103 -11.94 -6.60 -14.05
CA GLY A 103 -11.02 -6.59 -15.19
C GLY A 103 -9.60 -6.27 -14.75
N GLU A 104 -9.09 -5.12 -15.19
CA GLU A 104 -7.75 -4.62 -14.85
C GLU A 104 -7.72 -3.73 -13.60
N ASP A 105 -8.88 -3.34 -13.09
CA ASP A 105 -8.99 -2.39 -11.98
C ASP A 105 -9.14 -3.10 -10.64
N TYR A 106 -8.35 -2.65 -9.67
CA TYR A 106 -8.30 -3.11 -8.29
C TYR A 106 -8.70 -1.98 -7.35
N THR A 107 -9.42 -2.35 -6.29
CA THR A 107 -9.66 -1.47 -5.15
C THR A 107 -9.10 -2.13 -3.90
N TYR A 108 -8.27 -1.38 -3.17
CA TYR A 108 -7.67 -1.81 -1.91
C TYR A 108 -8.12 -0.89 -0.79
N ALA A 109 -8.37 -1.46 0.39
CA ALA A 109 -8.73 -0.75 1.60
C ALA A 109 -7.56 -0.72 2.58
N PHE A 110 -7.41 0.41 3.26
CA PHE A 110 -6.50 0.61 4.39
C PHE A 110 -7.25 1.19 5.58
N ASP A 111 -6.83 0.77 6.77
CA ASP A 111 -7.20 1.36 8.05
C ASP A 111 -5.97 2.06 8.64
N LEU A 112 -5.98 3.38 8.65
CA LEU A 112 -4.87 4.19 9.14
C LEU A 112 -4.83 4.27 10.68
N SER A 113 -5.86 3.80 11.39
CA SER A 113 -5.86 3.78 12.85
C SER A 113 -4.80 2.84 13.44
N ALA A 114 -4.32 1.89 12.64
CA ALA A 114 -3.24 0.97 13.00
C ALA A 114 -1.83 1.62 12.97
N ILE A 115 -1.69 2.84 12.46
CA ILE A 115 -0.40 3.55 12.43
C ILE A 115 -0.13 4.16 13.82
N PRO A 116 1.03 3.88 14.46
CA PRO A 116 1.40 4.47 15.75
C PRO A 116 1.55 5.99 15.71
N GLU A 117 1.68 6.60 16.90
CA GLU A 117 2.00 8.02 17.03
C GLU A 117 3.34 8.36 16.39
N GLY A 118 3.39 9.50 15.70
CA GLY A 118 4.57 9.92 14.96
C GLY A 118 4.29 10.93 13.87
N LYS A 119 5.38 11.34 13.21
CA LYS A 119 5.36 12.17 12.00
C LYS A 119 5.74 11.31 10.81
N TYR A 120 4.90 11.31 9.79
CA TYR A 120 5.07 10.46 8.61
C TYR A 120 4.81 11.24 7.33
N ASP A 121 5.53 10.89 6.27
CA ASP A 121 5.19 11.28 4.90
C ASP A 121 4.74 10.04 4.13
N LEU A 122 3.43 9.90 3.98
CA LEU A 122 2.83 8.67 3.46
C LEU A 122 2.78 8.68 1.93
N THR A 123 3.15 7.55 1.33
CA THR A 123 3.05 7.29 -0.10
C THR A 123 2.45 5.90 -0.32
N PHE A 124 1.60 5.75 -1.34
CA PHE A 124 1.12 4.44 -1.78
C PHE A 124 2.14 3.80 -2.72
N ARG A 125 2.35 2.49 -2.62
CA ARG A 125 3.15 1.70 -3.56
C ARG A 125 2.39 0.47 -4.03
N ALA A 126 2.06 0.44 -5.32
CA ALA A 126 1.49 -0.72 -6.00
C ALA A 126 2.62 -1.60 -6.54
N THR A 127 2.50 -2.92 -6.46
CA THR A 127 3.50 -3.86 -7.00
C THR A 127 2.81 -5.03 -7.69
N ASP A 128 3.27 -5.36 -8.90
CA ASP A 128 2.78 -6.52 -9.67
C ASP A 128 3.53 -7.81 -9.31
N THR A 129 3.14 -8.92 -9.91
CA THR A 129 3.78 -10.25 -9.74
C THR A 129 5.19 -10.35 -10.33
N PHE A 130 5.60 -9.39 -11.17
CA PHE A 130 6.94 -9.26 -11.75
C PHE A 130 7.83 -8.29 -10.97
N ASN A 131 7.34 -7.78 -9.83
CA ASN A 131 7.98 -6.76 -8.98
C ASN A 131 8.12 -5.37 -9.64
N ASN A 132 7.39 -5.10 -10.72
CA ASN A 132 7.25 -3.73 -11.20
C ASN A 132 6.36 -2.95 -10.22
N SER A 133 6.71 -1.69 -9.98
CA SER A 133 5.99 -0.87 -9.01
C SER A 133 5.72 0.54 -9.50
N SER A 134 4.68 1.14 -8.94
CA SER A 134 4.38 2.57 -9.08
C SER A 134 4.04 3.15 -7.71
N GLN A 135 4.22 4.46 -7.60
CA GLN A 135 4.00 5.19 -6.37
C GLN A 135 3.11 6.40 -6.60
N LEU A 136 2.32 6.75 -5.58
CA LEU A 136 1.50 7.95 -5.55
C LEU A 136 1.64 8.60 -4.16
N PRO A 137 2.17 9.83 -4.06
CA PRO A 137 2.19 10.57 -2.81
C PRO A 137 0.79 10.73 -2.23
N PHE A 138 0.64 10.52 -0.93
CA PHE A 138 -0.65 10.60 -0.26
C PHE A 138 -0.78 11.87 0.59
N ARG A 139 -0.19 11.87 1.79
CA ARG A 139 -0.22 13.02 2.70
C ARG A 139 0.89 12.93 3.74
N SER A 140 1.29 14.08 4.26
CA SER A 140 1.97 14.16 5.55
C SER A 140 0.94 14.01 6.67
N LEU A 141 1.26 13.20 7.67
CA LEU A 141 0.39 12.91 8.80
C LEU A 141 1.17 13.07 10.10
N ILE A 142 0.58 13.81 11.05
CA ILE A 142 1.05 13.89 12.44
C ILE A 142 -0.04 13.22 13.27
N ILE A 143 0.30 12.08 13.87
CA ILE A 143 -0.58 11.38 14.81
C ILE A 143 -0.10 11.72 16.22
N ASP A 144 -0.94 12.44 16.97
CA ASP A 144 -0.71 12.84 18.35
C ASP A 144 -1.95 12.49 19.18
N ASN A 145 -1.85 11.51 20.08
CA ASN A 145 -2.89 11.23 21.07
C ASN A 145 -2.43 11.57 22.49
N SER A 146 -1.40 12.42 22.64
CA SER A 146 -0.97 12.87 23.96
C SER A 146 -2.06 13.74 24.61
N PRO A 147 -2.50 13.42 25.84
CA PRO A 147 -3.52 14.22 26.50
C PRO A 147 -2.96 15.61 26.81
N PRO A 148 -3.77 16.68 26.72
CA PRO A 148 -3.32 18.01 27.08
C PRO A 148 -2.95 18.05 28.58
N SER A 149 -1.77 18.57 28.90
CA SER A 149 -1.37 18.80 30.28
C SER A 149 -2.02 20.09 30.78
N ILE A 150 -3.04 19.95 31.64
CA ILE A 150 -3.65 21.10 32.33
C ILE A 150 -2.91 21.27 33.65
N SER A 151 -2.22 22.39 33.82
CA SER A 151 -1.67 22.80 35.12
C SER A 151 -2.36 24.08 35.59
N PHE A 152 -2.84 24.06 36.84
CA PHE A 152 -3.40 25.23 37.50
C PHE A 152 -2.34 25.86 38.40
N SER A 153 -2.07 27.14 38.20
CA SER A 153 -1.18 27.92 39.08
C SER A 153 -1.90 29.19 39.54
N TYR A 154 -1.59 29.62 40.76
CA TYR A 154 -2.06 30.86 41.35
C TYR A 154 -0.84 31.66 41.79
N GLU A 155 -0.73 32.93 41.36
CA GLU A 155 0.42 33.80 41.68
C GLU A 155 1.79 33.16 41.35
N GLY A 156 1.88 32.43 40.23
CA GLY A 156 3.13 31.81 39.76
C GLY A 156 3.57 30.57 40.55
N LYS A 157 2.73 30.04 41.46
CA LYS A 157 3.00 28.81 42.21
C LYS A 157 2.06 27.68 41.77
N PRO A 158 2.56 26.45 41.59
CA PRO A 158 1.71 25.30 41.29
C PRO A 158 0.77 25.02 42.46
N LEU A 159 -0.51 24.83 42.17
CA LEU A 159 -1.48 24.39 43.18
C LEU A 159 -1.23 22.90 43.50
N LEU A 160 -1.10 22.56 44.77
CA LEU A 160 -1.02 21.17 45.22
C LEU A 160 -2.41 20.52 45.04
N SER A 161 -2.50 19.21 44.76
CA SER A 161 -3.78 18.52 44.46
C SER A 161 -4.87 18.64 45.52
N GLU A 162 -4.56 19.12 46.73
CA GLU A 162 -5.51 19.37 47.82
C GLU A 162 -5.90 20.86 47.99
N SER A 163 -5.51 21.71 47.04
CA SER A 163 -5.81 23.15 47.07
C SER A 163 -7.28 23.38 46.72
N THR A 164 -8.13 23.50 47.73
CA THR A 164 -9.51 23.96 47.53
C THR A 164 -9.46 25.46 47.21
N VAL A 165 -9.74 25.80 45.94
CA VAL A 165 -9.87 27.20 45.51
C VAL A 165 -11.23 27.71 45.96
N TYR A 166 -11.26 28.47 47.06
CA TYR A 166 -12.44 29.23 47.42
C TYR A 166 -12.54 30.42 46.46
N GLY A 167 -13.49 30.34 45.53
CA GLY A 167 -13.92 31.53 44.79
C GLY A 167 -14.45 32.56 45.78
N LEU A 168 -13.95 33.79 45.71
CA LEU A 168 -14.54 34.93 46.41
C LEU A 168 -15.99 35.06 45.96
N GLU A 169 -16.89 34.52 46.76
CA GLU A 169 -18.31 34.81 46.67
C GLU A 169 -18.50 36.31 46.77
N LYS A 170 -18.98 36.89 45.66
CA LYS A 170 -19.17 38.32 45.51
C LYS A 170 -20.38 38.73 46.35
N HIS A 171 -20.18 38.95 47.65
CA HIS A 171 -21.14 39.62 48.50
C HIS A 171 -20.65 41.03 48.85
N LEU A 172 -21.22 42.03 48.17
CA LEU A 172 -21.46 43.33 48.78
C LEU A 172 -22.88 43.78 48.42
N SER A 173 -23.78 43.58 49.39
CA SER A 173 -25.03 44.34 49.50
C SER A 173 -24.72 45.80 49.83
N SER A 174 -25.35 46.70 49.06
CA SER A 174 -25.89 48.04 49.35
C SER A 174 -25.33 48.94 50.48
N CYS A 175 -24.95 50.17 50.10
CA CYS A 175 -25.29 51.48 50.72
C CYS A 175 -24.81 52.55 49.71
N ILE A 176 -25.58 53.55 49.26
CA ILE A 176 -26.42 54.56 49.94
C ILE A 176 -27.72 54.77 49.16
#